data_AF-A0A954P8Q7-F1
#
_entry.id   AF-A0A954P8Q7-F1
#
_cell.length_a   1.000
_cell.length_b   1.000
_cell.length_c   1.000
_cell.angle_alpha   90.00
_cell.angle_beta   90.00
_cell.angle_gamma   90.00
#
_symmetry.space_group_name_H-M   'P 1'
#
loop_
_entity.id
_entity.type
_entity.pdbx_description
1 polymer ?
#
loop_
_entity_poly.entity_id
_entity_poly.type
_entity_poly.pdbx_seq_one_letter_code
_entity_poly.pdbx_strand_id
1 'polypeptide(L)' 'MVVSMSISYLLMYFPLAIAVSCVIGATRHEKNHLIVDQTVRNAVWITMFMLTIYAVLQVVSWMV' A
#
# COMPACT_ATOMS: atom_id res chain seq x y z
N MET A 1 -1.61 -22.94 7.76
CA MET A 1 -1.90 -22.71 6.32
C MET A 1 -1.26 -21.38 5.88
N VAL A 2 -0.75 -21.25 4.65
CA VAL A 2 -0.22 -19.95 4.14
C VAL A 2 -1.34 -19.24 3.39
N VAL A 3 -1.59 -17.98 3.74
CA VAL A 3 -2.56 -17.14 3.03
C VAL A 3 -1.98 -16.86 1.64
N SER A 4 -2.62 -17.41 0.62
CA SER A 4 -2.19 -17.32 -0.78
C SER A 4 -3.19 -16.51 -1.60
N MET A 5 -2.70 -15.52 -2.33
CA MET A 5 -3.47 -14.76 -3.31
C MET A 5 -2.87 -14.95 -4.70
N SER A 6 -3.72 -14.92 -5.73
CA SER A 6 -3.26 -14.95 -7.12
C SER A 6 -2.38 -13.75 -7.43
N ILE A 7 -1.31 -13.98 -8.19
CA ILE A 7 -0.36 -12.93 -8.58
C ILE A 7 -1.04 -11.78 -9.31
N SER A 8 -2.08 -12.06 -10.10
CA SER A 8 -2.85 -11.04 -10.83
C SER A 8 -3.53 -10.06 -9.88
N TYR A 9 -4.01 -10.53 -8.71
CA TYR A 9 -4.58 -9.67 -7.68
C TYR A 9 -3.52 -8.81 -6.99
N LEU A 10 -2.34 -9.38 -6.72
CA LEU A 10 -1.22 -8.63 -6.16
C LEU A 10 -0.72 -7.55 -7.12
N LEU A 11 -0.74 -7.82 -8.42
CA LEU A 11 -0.33 -6.82 -9.43
C LEU A 11 -1.32 -5.65 -9.54
N MET A 12 -2.62 -5.87 -9.26
CA MET A 12 -3.60 -4.77 -9.22
C MET A 12 -3.37 -3.78 -8.07
N TYR A 13 -2.68 -4.20 -7.00
CA TYR A 13 -2.33 -3.30 -5.89
C TYR A 13 -1.43 -2.15 -6.35
N PHE A 14 -0.47 -2.42 -7.22
CA PHE A 14 0.54 -1.45 -7.63
C PHE A 14 -0.03 -0.19 -8.31
N PRO A 15 -0.83 -0.28 -9.39
CA PRO A 15 -1.40 0.90 -10.03
C PRO A 15 -2.35 1.66 -9.09
N LEU A 16 -3.08 0.95 -8.23
CA LEU A 16 -4.00 1.56 -7.28
C LEU A 16 -3.25 2.38 -6.21
N ALA A 17 -2.20 1.80 -5.63
CA ALA A 17 -1.37 2.45 -4.62
C ALA A 17 -0.69 3.71 -5.18
N ILE A 18 -0.20 3.65 -6.42
CA ILE A 18 0.38 4.81 -7.11
C ILE A 18 -0.66 5.90 -7.34
N ALA A 19 -1.82 5.54 -7.91
CA ALA A 19 -2.86 6.51 -8.22
C ALA A 19 -3.34 7.27 -6.97
N VAL A 20 -3.67 6.54 -5.90
CA VAL A 20 -4.17 7.13 -4.65
C VAL A 20 -3.09 8.00 -3.99
N SER A 21 -1.86 7.52 -3.90
CA SER A 21 -0.77 8.26 -3.25
C SER A 21 -0.43 9.55 -4.02
N CYS A 22 -0.42 9.49 -5.35
CA CYS A 22 -0.17 10.64 -6.21
C CYS A 22 -1.27 11.69 -6.09
N VAL A 23 -2.55 11.29 -6.09
CA VAL A 23 -3.68 12.21 -5.88
C VAL A 23 -3.55 12.93 -4.54
N ILE A 24 -3.19 12.21 -3.47
CA ILE A 24 -3.02 12.84 -2.15
C ILE A 24 -1.84 13.82 -2.14
N GLY A 25 -0.71 13.47 -2.75
CA GLY A 25 0.46 14.37 -2.82
C GLY A 25 0.18 15.61 -3.67
N ALA A 26 -0.40 15.43 -4.85
CA ALA A 26 -0.63 16.48 -5.84
C ALA A 26 -1.71 17.49 -5.40
N THR A 27 -2.71 17.05 -4.63
CA THR A 27 -3.78 17.96 -4.17
C THR A 27 -3.39 18.78 -2.93
N ARG A 28 -2.35 18.36 -2.21
CA ARG A 28 -1.95 18.99 -0.94
C ARG A 28 -0.82 20.00 -1.07
N HIS A 29 -0.03 19.92 -2.13
CA HIS A 29 1.18 20.70 -2.30
C HIS A 29 1.29 21.27 -3.71
N GLU A 30 1.76 22.51 -3.82
CA GLU A 30 2.04 23.16 -5.11
C GLU A 30 3.50 22.98 -5.56
N LYS A 31 4.40 22.67 -4.62
CA LYS A 31 5.83 22.49 -4.90
C LYS A 31 6.10 21.02 -5.26
N ASN A 32 6.68 20.79 -6.43
CA ASN A 32 6.99 19.45 -6.94
C ASN A 32 7.73 18.55 -5.94
N HIS A 33 8.71 19.09 -5.21
CA HIS A 33 9.46 18.30 -4.23
C HIS A 33 8.58 17.78 -3.08
N LEU A 34 7.63 18.59 -2.60
CA LEU A 34 6.70 18.20 -1.53
C LEU A 34 5.66 17.19 -2.03
N ILE A 35 5.22 17.33 -3.28
CA ILE A 35 4.30 16.37 -3.92
C ILE A 35 4.93 14.97 -3.92
N VAL A 36 6.17 14.85 -4.40
CA VAL A 36 6.86 13.56 -4.52
C VAL A 36 7.14 12.96 -3.14
N ASP A 37 7.65 13.75 -2.20
CA ASP A 37 7.94 13.27 -0.84
C ASP A 37 6.67 12.73 -0.14
N GLN A 38 5.58 13.50 -0.20
CA GLN A 38 4.31 13.08 0.39
C GLN A 38 3.70 11.86 -0.33
N THR A 39 3.83 11.79 -1.66
CA THR A 39 3.36 10.65 -2.46
C THR A 39 4.10 9.37 -2.07
N VAL A 40 5.43 9.41 -2.00
CA VAL A 40 6.24 8.24 -1.61
C VAL A 40 5.95 7.84 -0.18
N ARG A 41 5.89 8.83 0.74
CA ARG A 41 5.59 8.57 2.15
C ARG A 41 4.24 7.90 2.31
N ASN A 42 3.21 8.36 1.59
CA ASN A 42 1.88 7.74 1.62
C ASN A 42 1.90 6.32 1.05
N ALA A 43 2.56 6.09 -0.09
CA ALA A 43 2.66 4.76 -0.69
C ALA A 43 3.32 3.76 0.28
N VAL A 44 4.38 4.18 0.98
CA VAL A 44 5.04 3.37 2.01
C VAL A 44 4.10 3.09 3.18
N TRP A 45 3.39 4.09 3.69
CA TRP A 45 2.44 3.90 4.80
C TRP A 45 1.29 2.96 4.46
N ILE A 46 0.68 3.11 3.28
CA ILE A 46 -0.39 2.23 2.81
C ILE A 46 0.12 0.79 2.72
N THR A 47 1.30 0.59 2.12
CA THR A 47 1.91 -0.74 1.97
C THR A 47 2.22 -1.36 3.33
N MET A 48 2.83 -0.61 4.25
CA MET A 48 3.12 -1.07 5.61
C MET A 48 1.85 -1.48 6.37
N PHE A 49 0.79 -0.69 6.25
CA PHE A 49 -0.50 -1.02 6.87
C PHE A 49 -1.09 -2.32 6.29
N MET A 50 -1.10 -2.47 4.97
CA MET A 50 -1.59 -3.69 4.31
C MET A 50 -0.77 -4.93 4.67
N LEU A 51 0.56 -4.80 4.74
CA LEU A 51 1.45 -5.88 5.18
C LEU A 51 1.21 -6.25 6.65
N THR A 52 0.92 -5.26 7.49
CA THR A 52 0.57 -5.51 8.90
C THR A 52 -0.72 -6.33 9.00
N ILE A 53 -1.75 -5.99 8.23
CA ILE A 53 -2.99 -6.78 8.16
C ILE A 53 -2.67 -8.21 7.71
N TYR A 54 -1.89 -8.36 6.63
CA TYR A 54 -1.50 -9.69 6.14
C TYR A 54 -0.77 -10.50 7.23
N ALA A 55 0.19 -9.90 7.94
CA ALA A 55 0.92 -10.57 9.01
C ALA A 55 -0.01 -11.04 10.13
N VAL A 56 -0.96 -10.21 10.56
CA VAL A 56 -1.96 -10.57 11.57
C VAL A 56 -2.82 -11.75 11.08
N LEU A 57 -3.36 -11.66 9.86
CA LEU A 57 -4.17 -12.74 9.28
C LEU A 57 -3.37 -14.04 9.14
N GLN A 58 -2.09 -13.94 8.78
CA GLN A 58 -1.21 -15.09 8.65
C GLN A 58 -0.96 -15.77 9.99
N VAL A 59 -0.76 -15.00 11.06
CA VAL A 59 -0.63 -15.54 12.43
C VAL A 59 -1.92 -16.23 12.85
N VAL A 60 -3.08 -15.59 12.64
CA VAL A 60 -4.38 -16.19 12.97
C VAL A 60 -4.60 -17.50 12.20
N SER A 61 -4.23 -17.54 10.91
CA SER A 61 -4.32 -18.76 10.08
C SER A 61 -3.36 -19.88 10.48
N TRP A 62 -2.40 -19.65 11.38
CA TRP A 62 -1.59 -20.70 11.98
C TRP A 62 -2.17 -21.22 13.30
N MET A 63 -3.01 -20.42 13.96
CA MET A 63 -3.69 -20.80 15.20
C MET A 63 -4.96 -21.61 14.98
N VAL A 64 -5.50 -21.56 13.76
CA VAL A 64 -6.63 -22.37 13.26
C VAL A 64 -6.09 -23.49 12.38
#